data_AF-A0A0Q9MZY0-F1
#
_entry.id   AF-A0A0Q9MZY0-F1
#
_cell.length_a   1.000
_cell.length_b   1.000
_cell.length_c   1.000
_cell.angle_alpha   90.00
_cell.angle_beta   90.00
_cell.angle_gamma   90.00
#
_symmetry.space_group_name_H-M   'P 1'
#
loop_
_entity.id
_entity.type
_entity.pdbx_description
1 polymer ?
#
loop_
_entity_poly.entity_id
_entity_poly.type
_entity_poly.pdbx_seq_one_letter_code
_entity_poly.pdbx_strand_id
1 'polypeptide(L)' 'MKRIALLKERQASAGAASTATGSHCPVSGLWSPDLDPHTVLSFFEGHVFPAFDGVPTVWRRRSQGTAN' A
#
# COMPACT_ATOMS: atom_id res chain seq x y z
N MET A 1 35.58 7.11 -1.47
CA MET A 1 34.50 7.06 -0.46
C MET A 1 33.16 7.23 -1.19
N LYS A 2 32.31 6.21 -1.24
CA LYS A 2 30.94 6.32 -1.81
C LYS A 2 29.96 6.26 -0.64
N ARG A 3 29.32 7.38 -0.32
CA ARG A 3 28.26 7.47 0.69
C ARG A 3 26.98 6.98 0.04
N ILE A 4 26.63 5.71 0.29
CA ILE A 4 25.31 5.18 -0.08
C ILE A 4 24.33 5.89 0.85
N ALA A 5 23.63 6.90 0.33
CA ALA A 5 22.50 7.47 1.02
C ALA A 5 21.46 6.35 1.10
N LEU A 6 21.37 5.69 2.25
CA LEU A 6 20.20 4.92 2.61
C LEU A 6 19.05 5.92 2.55
N LEU A 7 18.29 5.93 1.46
CA LEU A 7 16.98 6.57 1.40
C LEU A 7 16.09 5.80 2.37
N LYS A 8 16.29 6.17 3.62
CA LYS A 8 15.38 6.16 4.74
C LYS A 8 14.02 5.67 4.32
N GLU A 9 13.82 4.37 4.53
CA GLU A 9 12.57 3.63 4.47
C GLU A 9 11.62 4.10 5.59
N ARG A 10 11.46 5.42 5.74
CA ARG A 10 10.46 6.06 6.60
C ARG A 10 9.24 6.44 5.76
N GLN A 11 8.69 5.46 5.05
CA GLN A 11 7.28 5.52 4.63
C GLN A 11 6.44 4.45 5.35
N ALA A 12 6.90 3.94 6.49
CA ALA A 12 6.01 3.49 7.55
C ALA A 12 5.57 4.69 8.40
N SER A 13 4.98 5.70 7.78
CA SER A 13 4.14 6.64 8.52
C SER A 13 2.90 5.85 8.93
N ALA A 14 2.56 5.86 10.22
CA ALA A 14 1.40 5.21 10.82
C ALA A 14 0.06 5.75 10.25
N GLY A 15 -0.19 5.47 8.97
CA GLY A 15 -1.17 6.15 8.13
C GLY A 15 -0.79 6.27 6.65
N ALA A 16 0.15 5.46 6.13
CA ALA A 16 0.41 5.38 4.69
C ALA A 16 -0.87 4.95 3.98
N ALA A 17 -1.68 5.94 3.58
CA ALA A 17 -2.96 5.74 2.92
C ALA A 17 -2.81 5.09 1.54
N SER A 18 -1.57 5.04 1.01
CA SER A 18 -1.28 4.45 -0.29
C SER A 18 0.10 3.78 -0.34
N THR A 19 0.26 2.77 -1.19
CA THR A 19 1.48 1.99 -1.41
C THR A 19 1.48 1.41 -2.84
N ALA A 20 2.63 1.26 -3.50
CA ALA A 20 2.68 0.75 -4.88
C ALA A 20 2.67 -0.79 -4.96
N THR A 21 2.30 -1.33 -6.11
CA THR A 21 2.57 -2.74 -6.48
C THR A 21 4.04 -3.11 -6.21
N GLY A 22 4.27 -4.31 -5.68
CA GLY A 22 5.60 -4.82 -5.33
C GLY A 22 6.11 -4.35 -3.96
N SER A 23 5.42 -3.44 -3.31
CA SER A 23 5.76 -2.99 -1.95
C SER A 23 5.06 -3.85 -0.89
N HIS A 24 5.70 -4.01 0.27
CA HIS A 24 5.10 -4.70 1.40
C HIS A 24 3.97 -3.88 2.01
N CYS A 25 2.89 -4.56 2.36
CA CYS A 25 1.72 -4.01 3.02
C CYS A 25 2.12 -3.50 4.40
N PRO A 26 1.97 -2.20 4.70
CA PRO A 26 2.44 -1.63 5.96
C PRO A 26 1.51 -1.96 7.13
N VAL A 27 0.26 -2.34 6.86
CA VAL A 27 -0.73 -2.67 7.90
C VAL A 27 -1.84 -3.55 7.33
N SER A 28 -2.25 -4.56 8.09
CA SER A 28 -3.39 -5.41 7.73
C SER A 28 -4.68 -4.61 7.54
N GLY A 29 -5.48 -4.98 6.55
CA GLY A 29 -6.80 -4.38 6.33
C GLY A 29 -7.26 -4.45 4.88
N LEU A 30 -8.28 -3.64 4.58
CA LEU A 30 -8.87 -3.53 3.26
C LEU A 30 -8.12 -2.49 2.42
N TRP A 31 -7.79 -2.85 1.19
CA TRP A 31 -7.09 -2.02 0.24
C TRP A 31 -7.76 -2.09 -1.12
N SER A 32 -7.72 -0.98 -1.85
CA SER A 32 -8.26 -0.87 -3.20
C SER A 32 -7.20 -0.35 -4.16
N PRO A 33 -7.10 -0.89 -5.38
CA PRO A 33 -6.23 -0.32 -6.39
C PRO A 33 -6.75 1.07 -6.82
N ASP A 34 -5.85 1.96 -7.20
CA ASP A 34 -6.18 3.31 -7.68
C ASP A 34 -6.98 3.26 -8.99
N LEU A 35 -6.66 2.27 -9.83
CA LEU A 35 -7.30 2.00 -11.11
C LEU A 35 -8.79 1.63 -10.97
N ASP A 36 -9.15 0.93 -9.88
CA ASP A 36 -10.54 0.58 -9.57
C ASP A 36 -10.80 0.65 -8.06
N PRO A 37 -11.25 1.81 -7.54
CA PRO A 37 -11.54 2.00 -6.13
C PRO A 37 -12.69 1.15 -5.59
N HIS A 38 -13.47 0.52 -6.46
CA HIS A 38 -14.58 -0.36 -6.08
C HIS A 38 -14.12 -1.78 -5.79
N THR A 39 -13.00 -2.21 -6.38
CA THR A 39 -12.34 -3.46 -5.98
C THR A 39 -11.74 -3.29 -4.60
N VAL A 40 -12.16 -4.13 -3.65
CA VAL A 40 -11.65 -4.13 -2.28
C VAL A 40 -11.09 -5.50 -1.96
N LEU A 41 -9.81 -5.53 -1.57
CA LEU A 41 -9.08 -6.75 -1.25
C LEU A 41 -8.47 -6.64 0.15
N SER A 42 -8.44 -7.77 0.85
CA SER A 42 -7.83 -7.85 2.18
C SER A 42 -6.37 -8.26 2.07
N PHE A 43 -5.48 -7.48 2.67
CA PHE A 43 -4.06 -7.79 2.78
C PHE A 43 -3.65 -7.82 4.24
N PHE A 44 -2.70 -8.68 4.58
CA PHE A 44 -2.04 -8.68 5.87
C PHE A 44 -0.74 -7.88 5.82
N GLU A 45 -0.32 -7.36 6.97
CA GLU A 45 0.97 -6.72 7.13
C GLU A 45 2.10 -7.63 6.63
N GLY A 46 3.04 -7.06 5.87
CA GLY A 46 4.14 -7.79 5.24
C GLY A 46 3.79 -8.51 3.95
N HIS A 47 2.52 -8.56 3.52
CA HIS A 47 2.17 -9.11 2.19
C HIS A 47 2.60 -8.15 1.08
N VAL A 48 3.15 -8.67 -0.02
CA VAL A 48 3.49 -7.84 -1.18
C VAL A 48 2.24 -7.55 -2.01
N PHE A 49 2.01 -6.28 -2.34
CA PHE A 49 0.91 -5.87 -3.19
C PHE A 49 1.09 -6.37 -4.64
N PRO A 50 0.11 -7.04 -5.23
CA PRO A 50 0.20 -7.53 -6.60
C PRO A 50 -0.05 -6.40 -7.62
N ALA A 51 0.20 -6.70 -8.90
CA ALA A 51 -0.35 -5.91 -10.00
C ALA A 51 -1.87 -6.11 -10.06
N PHE A 52 -2.59 -5.10 -10.51
CA PHE A 52 -4.03 -5.19 -10.73
C PHE A 52 -4.29 -5.26 -12.24
N ASP A 53 -4.96 -6.33 -12.69
CA ASP A 53 -5.18 -6.61 -14.12
C ASP A 53 -3.87 -6.65 -14.96
N GLY A 54 -2.79 -7.15 -14.35
CA GLY A 54 -1.45 -7.16 -14.98
C GLY A 54 -0.78 -5.79 -15.09
N VAL A 55 -1.41 -4.72 -14.59
CA VAL A 55 -0.87 -3.35 -14.60
C VAL A 55 -0.37 -2.97 -13.20
N PRO A 56 0.84 -2.37 -13.08
CA PRO A 56 1.30 -1.79 -11.82
C PRO A 56 0.37 -0.66 -11.36
N THR A 57 -0.06 -0.70 -10.10
CA THR A 57 -1.01 0.26 -9.55
C THR A 57 -0.58 0.76 -8.17
N VAL A 58 -1.26 1.79 -7.67
CA VAL A 58 -1.15 2.23 -6.29
C VAL A 58 -2.32 1.65 -5.51
N TRP A 59 -2.02 0.93 -4.44
CA TRP A 59 -2.98 0.41 -3.49
C TRP A 59 -3.27 1.45 -2.43
N ARG A 60 -4.54 1.79 -2.24
CA ARG A 60 -5.01 2.73 -1.20
C ARG A 60 -5.71 1.99 -0.08
N ARG A 61 -5.34 2.29 1.16
CA ARG A 61 -5.99 1.72 2.34
C ARG A 61 -7.40 2.28 2.45
N ARG A 62 -8.39 1.40 2.52
CA ARG A 62 -9.74 1.79 2.91
C ARG A 62 -9.72 1.96 4.42
N SER A 63 -9.90 3.18 4.90
CA SER A 63 -10.34 3.36 6.27
C SER A 63 -11.66 2.62 6.41
N GLN A 64 -11.81 1.77 7.44
CA GLN A 64 -13.15 1.49 7.93
C GLN A 64 -13.70 2.87 8.27
N GLY A 65 -14.62 3.38 7.44
CA GLY A 65 -15.26 4.64 7.72
C GLY A 65 -15.80 4.54 9.14
N THR A 66 -15.32 5.39 10.03
CA THR A 66 -16.12 5.79 11.17
C THR A 66 -17.38 6.38 10.55
N ALA A 67 -18.43 5.56 10.43
CA ALA A 67 -19.76 6.05 10.12
C ALA A 67 -20.05 7.09 11.20
N ASN A 68 -20.11 8.35 10.81
CA ASN A 68 -20.56 9.46 11.63
C ASN A 68 -21.91 9.91 11.08
#